data_AF-A0A7Z9YA08-F1
#
_entry.id   AF-A0A7Z9YA08-F1
#
_cell.length_a   1.000
_cell.length_b   1.000
_cell.length_c   1.000
_cell.angle_alpha   90.00
_cell.angle_beta   90.00
_cell.angle_gamma   90.00
#
_symmetry.space_group_name_H-M   'P 1'
#
loop_
_entity.id
_entity.type
_entity.pdbx_description
1 polymer ?
#
loop_
_entity_poly.entity_id
_entity_poly.type
_entity_poly.pdbx_seq_one_letter_code
_entity_poly.pdbx_strand_id
1 'polypeptide(L)'
;MPSPLDIPMSEILEQLDIDHPISRLENSIIYLGGPVSSDRGFVLHKSSPTRWDSTLVVKDGISITTSRDILQAIARGEGPEKRLLALGYAGWSPGQLEQE
;
A
#
# COMPACT_ATOMS: atom_id res chain seq x y z
N MET A 1 14.24 -1.00 -8.95
CA MET A 1 14.14 -1.06 -7.47
C MET A 1 13.02 -0.12 -7.03
N PRO A 2 12.18 -0.49 -6.04
CA PRO A 2 11.22 0.44 -5.48
C PRO A 2 11.99 1.64 -4.89
N SER A 3 11.64 2.85 -5.32
CA SER A 3 12.25 4.07 -4.81
C SER A 3 11.35 4.65 -3.72
N PRO A 4 11.89 5.09 -2.57
CA PRO A 4 11.08 5.78 -1.58
C PRO A 4 10.54 7.07 -2.20
N LEU A 5 9.27 7.36 -1.92
CA LEU A 5 8.67 8.64 -2.23
C LEU A 5 8.84 9.55 -1.01
N ASP A 6 9.27 10.79 -1.23
CA ASP A 6 9.21 11.87 -0.23
C ASP A 6 7.78 12.40 -0.08
N ILE A 7 6.79 11.51 -0.07
CA ILE A 7 5.39 11.83 0.18
C ILE A 7 5.03 11.26 1.55
N PRO A 8 4.59 12.08 2.50
CA PRO A 8 4.17 11.60 3.81
C PRO A 8 2.84 10.85 3.69
N MET A 9 2.64 9.84 4.55
CA MET A 9 1.41 9.06 4.57
C MET A 9 0.15 9.91 4.79
N SER A 10 0.27 11.03 5.50
CA SER A 10 -0.82 12.00 5.68
C SER A 10 -1.37 12.52 4.36
N GLU A 11 -0.52 12.90 3.41
CA GLU A 11 -0.95 13.43 2.11
C GLU A 11 -1.78 12.41 1.32
N ILE A 12 -1.43 11.13 1.39
CA ILE A 12 -2.19 10.07 0.73
C ILE A 12 -3.54 9.85 1.40
N LEU A 13 -3.58 9.87 2.72
CA LEU A 13 -4.83 9.73 3.45
C LEU A 13 -5.76 10.92 3.20
N GLU A 14 -5.22 12.15 3.09
CA GLU A 14 -5.99 13.35 2.69
C GLU A 14 -6.54 13.24 1.27
N GLN A 15 -5.71 12.84 0.30
CA GLN A 15 -6.17 12.63 -1.09
C GLN A 15 -7.27 11.56 -1.19
N LEU A 16 -7.22 10.58 -0.30
CA LEU A 16 -8.23 9.53 -0.21
C LEU A 16 -9.42 9.93 0.66
N ASP A 17 -9.46 11.10 1.29
CA ASP A 17 -10.52 11.50 2.22
C ASP A 17 -10.66 10.52 3.40
N ILE A 18 -9.53 10.24 4.07
CA ILE A 18 -9.42 9.37 5.24
C ILE A 18 -8.93 10.18 6.44
N ASP A 19 -9.80 10.28 7.46
CA ASP A 19 -9.47 10.90 8.73
C ASP A 19 -8.32 10.16 9.45
N HIS A 20 -7.36 10.93 9.95
CA HIS A 20 -6.20 10.39 10.65
C HIS A 20 -5.73 11.32 11.78
N PRO A 21 -5.35 10.78 12.96
CA PRO A 21 -4.67 11.56 13.99
C PRO A 21 -3.24 11.90 13.54
N ILE A 22 -2.90 13.18 13.56
CA ILE A 22 -1.61 13.75 13.09
C ILE A 22 -0.39 13.03 13.69
N SER A 23 -0.49 12.57 14.95
CA SER A 23 0.66 12.03 15.71
C SER A 23 1.07 10.58 15.37
N ARG A 24 0.32 9.83 14.55
CA ARG A 24 0.60 8.40 14.31
C ARG A 24 1.28 8.08 12.98
N LEU A 25 1.47 9.05 12.10
CA LEU A 25 1.92 8.81 10.72
C LEU A 25 3.39 9.13 10.46
N GLU A 26 4.10 9.72 11.43
CA GLU A 26 5.44 10.30 11.23
C GLU A 26 6.54 9.31 10.80
N ASN A 27 6.30 7.99 10.85
CA ASN A 27 7.29 6.96 10.50
C ASN A 27 6.90 6.06 9.31
N SER A 28 5.84 6.39 8.58
CA SER A 28 5.38 5.54 7.47
C SER A 28 5.98 5.99 6.14
N ILE A 29 7.03 5.28 5.68
CA ILE A 29 7.66 5.50 4.38
C ILE A 29 6.78 4.88 3.28
N ILE A 30 6.47 5.68 2.26
CA ILE A 30 5.74 5.24 1.07
C ILE A 30 6.74 4.90 -0.03
N TYR A 31 6.52 3.79 -0.72
CA TYR A 31 7.35 3.37 -1.84
C TYR A 31 6.62 3.61 -3.16
N LEU A 32 7.36 3.98 -4.21
CA LEU A 32 6.85 3.99 -5.56
C LEU A 32 6.88 2.55 -6.11
N GLY A 33 5.70 1.97 -6.34
CA GLY A 33 5.55 0.65 -6.95
C GLY A 33 5.74 0.65 -8.46
N GLY A 34 5.48 1.78 -9.12
CA GLY A 34 5.73 2.01 -10.55
C GLY A 34 4.97 3.22 -11.11
N PRO A 35 5.20 3.60 -12.39
CA PRO A 35 4.64 4.83 -12.97
C PRO A 35 3.17 4.73 -13.39
N VAL A 36 2.58 3.53 -13.33
CA VAL A 36 1.21 3.28 -13.80
C VAL A 36 0.24 3.35 -12.61
N SER A 37 -0.81 4.15 -12.77
CA SER A 37 -1.93 4.32 -11.83
C SER A 37 -1.52 4.83 -10.44
N SER A 38 -0.96 6.05 -10.37
CA SER A 38 -0.66 6.75 -9.12
C SER A 38 -1.88 7.01 -8.23
N ASP A 39 -3.08 6.80 -8.75
CA ASP A 39 -4.38 6.86 -8.07
C ASP A 39 -4.69 5.59 -7.24
N ARG A 40 -3.90 4.52 -7.37
CA ARG A 40 -4.12 3.26 -6.63
C ARG A 40 -2.96 2.95 -5.69
N GLY A 41 -3.29 2.79 -4.41
CA GLY A 41 -2.39 2.32 -3.38
C GLY A 41 -2.50 0.82 -3.14
N PHE A 42 -1.36 0.17 -2.91
CA PHE A 42 -1.25 -1.22 -2.51
C PHE A 42 -0.60 -1.27 -1.14
N VAL A 43 -1.24 -1.98 -0.21
CA VAL A 43 -0.65 -2.29 1.09
C VAL A 43 -0.16 -3.73 1.04
N LEU A 44 1.14 -3.92 1.05
CA LEU A 44 1.75 -5.22 1.30
C LEU A 44 1.84 -5.41 2.80
N HIS A 45 1.34 -6.52 3.32
CA HIS A 45 1.41 -6.83 4.74
C HIS A 45 1.55 -8.33 4.97
N LYS A 46 1.98 -8.72 6.18
CA LYS A 46 1.91 -10.14 6.58
C LYS A 46 0.46 -10.58 6.70
N SER A 47 0.16 -11.79 6.22
CA SER A 47 -1.15 -12.41 6.40
C SER A 47 -1.50 -12.46 7.89
N SER A 48 -2.69 -11.99 8.20
CA SER A 48 -3.24 -11.86 9.55
C SER A 48 -4.59 -12.55 9.61
N PRO A 49 -5.06 -13.04 10.77
CA PRO A 49 -6.46 -13.44 10.93
C PRO A 49 -7.45 -12.30 10.64
N THR A 50 -7.02 -11.03 10.76
CA THR A 50 -7.80 -9.87 10.32
C THR A 50 -7.97 -9.91 8.81
N ARG A 51 -9.23 -9.94 8.35
CA ARG A 51 -9.57 -9.86 6.94
C ARG A 51 -9.80 -8.42 6.55
N TRP A 52 -9.22 -8.02 5.43
CA TRP A 52 -9.50 -6.75 4.77
C TRP A 52 -10.20 -7.04 3.45
N ASP A 53 -11.02 -6.10 3.01
CA ASP A 53 -11.63 -6.17 1.68
C ASP A 53 -10.56 -6.17 0.58
N SER A 54 -10.88 -6.66 -0.62
CA SER A 54 -9.96 -6.65 -1.78
C SER A 54 -8.52 -7.12 -1.46
N THR A 55 -8.39 -8.18 -0.63
CA THR A 55 -7.11 -8.76 -0.26
C THR A 55 -6.77 -9.94 -1.17
N LEU A 56 -5.63 -9.86 -1.83
CA LEU A 56 -4.99 -10.96 -2.53
C LEU A 56 -3.94 -11.60 -1.62
N VAL A 57 -4.15 -12.87 -1.28
CA VAL A 57 -3.10 -13.67 -0.62
C VAL A 57 -2.13 -14.15 -1.69
N VAL A 58 -0.84 -13.84 -1.52
CA VAL A 58 0.19 -14.24 -2.46
C VAL A 58 0.77 -15.59 -2.01
N LYS A 59 2.04 -15.63 -1.62
CA LYS A 59 2.74 -16.80 -1.12
C LYS A 59 3.55 -16.39 0.12
N ASP A 60 3.95 -17.37 0.92
CA ASP A 60 4.83 -17.18 2.08
C ASP A 60 4.26 -16.27 3.18
N GLY A 61 2.93 -16.26 3.31
CA GLY A 61 2.24 -15.46 4.33
C GLY A 61 2.30 -13.95 4.08
N ILE A 62 2.37 -13.55 2.80
CA ILE A 62 2.27 -12.16 2.36
C ILE A 62 0.91 -11.95 1.69
N SER A 63 0.27 -10.84 2.04
CA SER A 63 -1.00 -10.38 1.51
C SER A 63 -0.84 -8.99 0.92
N ILE A 64 -1.56 -8.74 -0.18
CA ILE A 64 -1.65 -7.44 -0.84
C ILE A 64 -3.10 -7.00 -0.75
N THR A 65 -3.32 -5.80 -0.22
CA THR A 65 -4.65 -5.24 -0.04
C THR A 65 -4.75 -3.88 -0.71
N THR A 66 -5.83 -3.67 -1.46
CA THR A 66 -6.09 -2.41 -2.20
C THR A 66 -7.32 -1.67 -1.71
N SER A 67 -7.93 -2.13 -0.63
CA SER A 67 -9.13 -1.56 -0.03
C SER A 67 -8.81 -0.38 0.88
N ARG A 68 -9.84 0.41 1.19
CA ARG A 68 -9.73 1.60 2.05
C ARG A 68 -9.74 1.25 3.54
N ASP A 69 -10.32 0.12 3.93
CA ASP A 69 -10.45 -0.33 5.32
C ASP A 69 -9.07 -0.56 5.98
N ILE A 70 -8.10 -1.13 5.27
CA ILE A 70 -6.74 -1.31 5.78
C ILE A 70 -6.03 0.04 5.97
N LEU A 71 -6.28 1.02 5.09
CA LEU A 71 -5.70 2.37 5.21
C LEU A 71 -6.30 3.12 6.40
N GLN A 72 -7.61 3.00 6.61
CA GLN A 72 -8.29 3.53 7.79
C GLN A 72 -7.78 2.88 9.08
N ALA A 73 -7.56 1.57 9.08
CA ALA A 73 -6.98 0.87 10.22
C ALA A 73 -5.55 1.34 10.49
N ILE A 74 -4.72 1.52 9.45
CA ILE A 74 -3.37 2.06 9.61
C ILE A 74 -3.42 3.49 10.18
N ALA A 75 -4.31 4.34 9.68
CA ALA A 75 -4.51 5.69 10.21
C ALA A 75 -4.87 5.69 11.70
N ARG A 76 -5.68 4.71 12.13
CA ARG A 76 -6.05 4.52 13.54
C ARG A 76 -4.99 3.83 14.38
N GLY A 77 -3.93 3.29 13.79
CA GLY A 77 -2.92 2.48 14.49
C GLY A 77 -3.37 1.04 14.77
N GLU A 78 -4.43 0.59 14.12
CA GLU A 78 -5.00 -0.78 14.18
C GLU A 78 -4.60 -1.61 12.93
N GLY A 79 -3.85 -1.01 12.01
CA GLY A 79 -3.34 -1.67 10.83
C GLY A 79 -2.22 -2.68 11.14
N PRO A 80 -1.78 -3.44 10.13
CA PRO A 80 -0.72 -4.42 10.30
C PRO A 80 0.60 -3.80 10.79
N GLU A 81 1.22 -4.47 11.75
CA GLU A 81 2.49 -4.05 12.37
C GLU A 81 3.63 -4.01 11.34
N LYS A 82 3.72 -5.05 10.51
CA LYS A 82 4.66 -5.12 9.38
C LYS A 82 3.92 -4.91 8.07
N ARG A 83 4.17 -3.75 7.46
CA ARG A 83 3.53 -3.32 6.22
C ARG A 83 4.49 -2.53 5.34
N LEU A 84 4.20 -2.52 4.05
CA LEU A 84 4.83 -1.67 3.06
C LEU A 84 3.71 -1.05 2.23
N LEU A 85 3.63 0.28 2.25
CA LEU A 85 2.70 1.02 1.41
C LEU A 85 3.39 1.34 0.09
N ALA A 86 2.80 0.89 -1.03
CA ALA A 86 3.27 1.20 -2.36
C ALA A 86 2.20 1.97 -3.12
N LEU A 87 2.57 3.07 -3.77
CA LEU A 87 1.70 3.80 -4.69
C LEU A 87 2.05 3.50 -6.12
N GLY A 88 1.01 3.28 -6.93
CA GLY A 88 1.16 2.77 -8.28
C GLY A 88 1.73 1.36 -8.28
N TYR A 89 1.72 0.76 -9.47
CA TYR A 89 2.36 -0.51 -9.69
C TYR A 89 3.16 -0.42 -10.99
N ALA A 90 4.26 -1.17 -11.06
CA ALA A 90 4.89 -1.45 -12.33
C ALA A 90 4.02 -2.50 -13.03
N GLY A 91 3.03 -2.04 -13.79
CA GLY A 91 2.32 -2.91 -14.71
C GLY A 91 3.25 -3.23 -15.88
N TRP A 92 3.68 -4.47 -16.00
CA TRP A 92 4.16 -4.95 -17.30
C TRP A 92 2.96 -5.08 -18.22
N SER A 93 2.99 -4.40 -19.36
CA SER A 93 2.04 -4.66 -20.43
C SER A 93 2.16 -6.14 -20.86
N PRO A 94 1.05 -6.80 -21.23
CA PRO A 94 1.11 -8.16 -21.78
C PRO A 94 2.12 -8.22 -22.93
N GLY A 95 3.09 -9.13 -22.85
CA GLY A 95 4.14 -9.32 -23.87
C GLY A 95 5.52 -8.72 -23.57
N GLN A 96 5.73 -8.04 -22.43
CA GLN A 96 7.05 -7.45 -22.11
C GLN A 96 8.05 -8.42 -21.44
N LEU A 97 7.66 -9.68 -21.22
CA LEU A 97 8.53 -10.75 -20.70
C LEU A 97 8.96 -11.76 -21.79
N GLU A 98 8.55 -11.58 -23.04
CA GLU A 98 8.85 -12.52 -24.16
C GLU A 98 9.98 -12.02 -25.08
N GLN A 99 10.71 -10.98 -24.69
CA GLN A 99 11.93 -10.52 -25.39
C GLN A 99 13.16 -10.52 -24.46
N GLU A 100 13.28 -11.53 -23.60
CA GLU A 100 14.59 -11.95 -23.10
C GLU A 100 15.14 -13.10 -23.94
#